data_AF-A0AAU9SEL6-F1
#
_entry.id   AF-A0AAU9SEL6-F1
#
_cell.length_a   1.000
_cell.length_b   1.000
_cell.length_c   1.000
_cell.angle_alpha   90.00
_cell.angle_beta   90.00
_cell.angle_gamma   90.00
#
_symmetry.space_group_name_H-M   'P 1'
#
loop_
_entity.id
_entity.type
_entity.pdbx_description
1 polymer ?
#
loop_
_entity_poly.entity_id
_entity_poly.type
_entity_poly.pdbx_seq_one_letter_code
_entity_poly.pdbx_strand_id
1 'polypeptide(L)'
;MAPISTISLREDLPQDLLGDIISRVSESGRLNVRHCMQASMGLAKATKDKRVHKKLNLRPLAFNPLSTLHQYDKLMEKCLENGNAEAHYIKGIKEYFYYNNITTRLHHLHAAAEGSYGNGIYRGENGQGQTYLDKLAWKQSKSKADQCWRNIKRSLHGVRVKRLACYKISLRNAKATIMCNRRDMENRCQHCYYYKQMVKFVFIM
;
A
#
# COMPACT_ATOMS: atom_id res chain seq x y z
N MET A 1 45.13 -33.55 -8.65
CA MET A 1 43.71 -33.21 -8.44
C MET A 1 43.67 -31.80 -7.88
N ALA A 2 43.18 -30.83 -8.66
CA ALA A 2 43.03 -29.45 -8.19
C ALA A 2 41.87 -29.38 -7.17
N PRO A 3 41.96 -28.58 -6.11
CA PRO A 3 40.83 -28.42 -5.19
C PRO A 3 39.70 -27.73 -5.95
N ILE A 4 38.51 -28.33 -5.91
CA ILE A 4 37.28 -27.66 -6.29
C ILE A 4 37.14 -26.49 -5.31
N SER A 5 37.30 -25.27 -5.82
CA SER A 5 37.00 -24.06 -5.09
C SER A 5 35.52 -24.07 -4.73
N THR A 6 35.20 -24.57 -3.54
CA THR A 6 33.91 -24.30 -2.90
C THR A 6 33.71 -22.80 -2.91
N ILE A 7 32.69 -22.35 -3.64
CA ILE A 7 32.32 -20.96 -3.80
C ILE A 7 31.94 -20.40 -2.41
N SER A 8 32.94 -19.98 -1.64
CA SER A 8 32.82 -19.24 -0.36
C SER A 8 32.37 -17.79 -0.58
N LEU A 9 32.36 -17.35 -1.85
CA LEU A 9 32.29 -15.95 -2.26
C LEU A 9 31.03 -15.17 -1.82
N ARG A 10 29.99 -15.83 -1.30
CA ARG A 10 28.70 -15.18 -0.98
C ARG A 10 28.55 -14.73 0.46
N GLU A 11 29.30 -15.25 1.42
CA GLU A 11 29.21 -14.82 2.83
C GLU A 11 30.38 -13.94 3.28
N ASP A 12 31.46 -13.91 2.49
CA ASP A 12 32.64 -13.07 2.72
C ASP A 12 32.39 -11.59 2.40
N LEU A 13 31.21 -11.26 1.86
CA LEU A 13 30.80 -9.89 1.60
C LEU A 13 30.53 -9.12 2.91
N PRO A 14 30.93 -7.84 2.99
CA PRO A 14 30.51 -6.95 4.07
C PRO A 14 28.99 -6.99 4.27
N GLN A 15 28.57 -6.97 5.55
CA GLN A 15 27.15 -7.05 5.93
C GLN A 15 26.30 -5.95 5.29
N ASP A 16 26.87 -4.77 5.04
CA ASP A 16 26.18 -3.69 4.34
C ASP A 16 25.85 -4.05 2.88
N LEU A 17 26.79 -4.65 2.14
CA LEU A 17 26.57 -5.08 0.76
C LEU A 17 25.58 -6.23 0.69
N LEU A 18 25.66 -7.18 1.63
CA LEU A 18 24.66 -8.24 1.76
C LEU A 18 23.28 -7.67 2.07
N GLY A 19 23.18 -6.67 2.95
CA GLY A 19 21.95 -5.95 3.24
C GLY A 19 21.36 -5.28 2.00
N ASP A 20 22.18 -4.62 1.17
CA ASP A 20 21.72 -4.03 -0.09
C ASP A 20 21.21 -5.09 -1.08
N ILE A 21 21.95 -6.18 -1.28
CA ILE A 21 21.56 -7.27 -2.18
C ILE A 21 20.23 -7.87 -1.71
N ILE A 22 20.11 -8.23 -0.43
CA ILE A 22 18.89 -8.82 0.13
C ILE A 22 17.74 -7.82 0.06
N SER A 23 17.99 -6.51 0.14
CA SER A 23 16.94 -5.50 -0.01
C SER A 23 16.33 -5.50 -1.41
N ARG A 24 17.09 -5.84 -2.44
CA ARG A 24 16.58 -6.00 -3.81
C ARG A 24 15.84 -7.32 -3.96
N VAL A 25 16.32 -8.37 -3.29
CA VAL A 25 15.63 -9.67 -3.23
C VAL A 25 14.28 -9.56 -2.50
N SER A 26 14.20 -8.69 -1.49
CA SER A 26 12.97 -8.50 -0.70
C SER A 26 11.84 -7.85 -1.50
N GLU A 27 12.16 -7.07 -2.54
CA GLU A 27 11.18 -6.50 -3.48
C GLU A 27 10.44 -7.60 -4.27
N SER A 28 11.05 -8.79 -4.42
CA SER A 28 10.41 -9.94 -5.06
C SER A 28 9.47 -10.72 -4.12
N GLY A 29 9.53 -10.47 -2.81
CA GLY A 29 8.56 -11.00 -1.85
C GLY A 29 9.16 -11.56 -0.55
N ARG A 30 8.30 -11.66 0.47
CA ARG A 30 8.67 -12.12 1.82
C ARG A 30 9.24 -13.54 1.91
N LEU A 31 8.85 -14.43 0.99
CA LEU A 31 9.35 -15.81 1.01
C LEU A 31 10.84 -15.87 0.67
N ASN A 32 11.31 -14.98 -0.22
CA ASN A 32 12.74 -14.92 -0.56
C ASN A 32 13.58 -14.47 0.64
N VAL A 33 13.10 -13.48 1.40
CA VAL A 33 13.78 -13.06 2.64
C VAL A 33 13.79 -14.20 3.66
N ARG A 34 12.69 -14.95 3.79
CA ARG A 34 12.64 -16.13 4.66
C ARG A 34 13.66 -17.19 4.24
N HIS A 35 13.81 -17.46 2.93
CA HIS A 35 14.82 -18.38 2.43
C HIS A 35 16.24 -17.86 2.73
N CYS A 36 16.51 -16.57 2.56
CA CYS A 36 17.80 -15.98 2.95
C CYS A 36 18.08 -16.15 4.46
N MET A 37 17.07 -16.00 5.32
CA MET A 37 17.22 -16.25 6.76
C MET A 37 17.54 -17.70 7.10
N GLN A 38 17.02 -18.65 6.30
CA GLN A 38 17.20 -20.09 6.51
C GLN A 38 18.47 -20.64 5.87
N ALA A 39 19.04 -19.93 4.89
CA ALA A 39 20.21 -20.37 4.15
C ALA A 39 21.48 -20.35 5.01
N SER A 40 21.71 -19.29 5.80
CA SER A 40 22.87 -19.19 6.68
C SER A 40 22.78 -18.10 7.73
N MET A 41 23.65 -18.14 8.73
CA MET A 41 23.73 -17.11 9.78
C MET A 41 24.15 -15.75 9.24
N GLY A 42 25.11 -15.70 8.30
CA GLY A 42 25.60 -14.46 7.70
C GLY A 42 24.48 -13.73 6.94
N LEU A 43 23.68 -14.47 6.17
CA LEU A 43 22.51 -13.95 5.46
C LEU A 43 21.38 -13.61 6.43
N ALA A 44 21.15 -14.42 7.46
CA ALA A 44 20.16 -14.11 8.50
C ALA A 44 20.46 -12.80 9.22
N LYS A 45 21.73 -12.48 9.48
CA LYS A 45 22.14 -11.19 10.03
C LYS A 45 21.84 -10.05 9.05
N ALA A 46 22.22 -10.20 7.78
CA ALA A 46 21.99 -9.20 6.74
C ALA A 46 20.49 -8.95 6.44
N THR A 47 19.60 -9.93 6.66
CA THR A 47 18.14 -9.74 6.50
C THR A 47 17.54 -8.73 7.48
N LYS A 48 18.24 -8.41 8.58
CA LYS A 48 17.79 -7.44 9.59
C LYS A 48 18.07 -6.00 9.17
N ASP A 49 18.72 -5.77 8.03
CA ASP A 49 19.01 -4.44 7.51
C ASP A 49 17.70 -3.65 7.26
N LYS A 50 17.70 -2.38 7.66
CA LYS A 50 16.56 -1.46 7.49
C LYS A 50 16.02 -1.39 6.06
N ARG A 51 16.91 -1.46 5.06
CA ARG A 51 16.56 -1.42 3.63
C ARG A 51 15.72 -2.62 3.23
N VAL A 52 16.00 -3.79 3.80
CA VAL A 52 15.26 -5.02 3.53
C VAL A 52 13.79 -4.86 3.91
N HIS A 53 13.53 -4.36 5.12
CA HIS A 53 12.16 -4.13 5.61
C HIS A 53 11.47 -2.97 4.90
N LYS A 54 12.19 -1.89 4.58
CA LYS A 54 11.66 -0.76 3.81
C LYS A 54 11.17 -1.17 2.42
N LYS A 55 11.90 -2.05 1.74
CA LYS A 55 11.64 -2.50 0.36
C LYS A 55 10.84 -3.80 0.25
N LEU A 56 10.59 -4.46 1.39
CA LEU A 56 9.90 -5.74 1.42
C LEU A 56 8.54 -5.65 0.72
N ASN A 57 8.32 -6.54 -0.24
CA ASN A 57 7.05 -6.64 -0.94
C ASN A 57 6.04 -7.44 -0.09
N LEU A 58 5.07 -6.70 0.42
CA LEU A 58 3.89 -7.11 1.17
C LEU A 58 2.61 -7.04 0.34
N ARG A 59 2.68 -6.80 -0.97
CA ARG A 59 1.51 -6.73 -1.87
C ARG A 59 0.52 -7.89 -1.70
N PRO A 60 0.95 -9.15 -1.52
CA PRO A 60 0.01 -10.25 -1.25
C PRO A 60 -0.82 -10.03 0.03
N LEU A 61 -0.20 -9.47 1.08
CA LEU A 61 -0.88 -9.14 2.33
C LEU A 61 -1.75 -7.89 2.20
N ALA A 62 -1.31 -6.90 1.40
CA ALA A 62 -2.09 -5.69 1.12
C ALA A 62 -3.38 -5.99 0.33
N PHE A 63 -3.47 -7.10 -0.41
CA PHE A 63 -4.71 -7.54 -1.05
C PHE A 63 -5.74 -8.12 -0.07
N ASN A 64 -5.32 -8.54 1.13
CA ASN A 64 -6.24 -8.95 2.19
C ASN A 64 -5.72 -8.50 3.56
N PRO A 65 -5.76 -7.18 3.86
CA PRO A 65 -5.12 -6.63 5.05
C PRO A 65 -5.66 -7.23 6.35
N LEU A 66 -6.96 -7.59 6.41
CA LEU A 66 -7.56 -8.16 7.60
C LEU A 66 -7.08 -9.59 7.91
N SER A 67 -6.53 -10.32 6.92
CA SER A 67 -5.86 -11.60 7.19
C SER A 67 -4.63 -11.45 8.11
N THR A 68 -4.09 -10.23 8.24
CA THR A 68 -2.95 -9.92 9.11
C THR A 68 -3.36 -9.45 10.52
N LEU A 69 -4.63 -9.62 10.93
CA LEU A 69 -5.10 -9.16 12.24
C LEU A 69 -4.34 -9.80 13.41
N HIS A 70 -4.07 -11.10 13.31
CA HIS A 70 -3.43 -11.91 14.34
C HIS A 70 -2.18 -12.63 13.84
N GLN A 71 -1.61 -12.14 12.73
CA GLN A 71 -0.46 -12.74 12.08
C GLN A 71 0.49 -11.66 11.60
N TYR A 72 1.78 -12.00 11.54
CA TYR A 72 2.84 -11.13 11.01
C TYR A 72 3.12 -9.88 11.86
N ASP A 73 2.71 -9.82 13.13
CA ASP A 73 2.88 -8.62 13.97
C ASP A 73 4.33 -8.12 14.02
N LYS A 74 5.28 -9.02 14.34
CA LYS A 74 6.72 -8.69 14.37
C LYS A 74 7.27 -8.24 13.02
N LEU A 75 6.73 -8.77 11.91
CA LEU A 75 7.15 -8.37 10.57
C LEU A 75 6.61 -6.98 10.25
N MET A 76 5.33 -6.75 10.56
CA MET A 76 4.64 -5.50 10.33
C MET A 76 5.24 -4.36 11.13
N GLU A 77 5.56 -4.58 12.41
CA GLU A 77 6.27 -3.62 13.27
C GLU A 77 7.56 -3.14 12.63
N LYS A 78 8.45 -4.07 12.24
CA LYS A 78 9.71 -3.74 11.56
C LYS A 78 9.49 -3.02 10.23
N CYS A 79 8.48 -3.41 9.46
CA CYS A 79 8.21 -2.75 8.18
C CYS A 79 7.68 -1.32 8.39
N LEU A 80 6.87 -1.09 9.42
CA LEU A 80 6.36 0.23 9.79
C LEU A 80 7.48 1.14 10.30
N GLU A 81 8.34 0.67 11.20
CA GLU A 81 9.51 1.40 11.71
C GLU A 81 10.44 1.87 10.57
N ASN A 82 10.55 1.05 9.52
CA ASN A 82 11.40 1.33 8.36
C ASN A 82 10.66 2.07 7.22
N GLY A 83 9.42 2.51 7.44
CA GLY A 83 8.66 3.32 6.49
C GLY A 83 8.18 2.58 5.24
N ASN A 84 7.89 1.28 5.36
CA ASN A 84 7.35 0.48 4.26
C ASN A 84 5.91 0.91 3.94
N ALA A 85 5.70 1.43 2.73
CA ALA A 85 4.42 2.00 2.31
C ALA A 85 3.26 0.98 2.30
N GLU A 86 3.53 -0.28 1.97
CA GLU A 86 2.53 -1.35 1.98
C GLU A 86 2.14 -1.75 3.41
N ALA A 87 3.11 -1.75 4.34
CA ALA A 87 2.86 -2.00 5.75
C ALA A 87 1.98 -0.89 6.36
N HIS A 88 2.29 0.37 6.04
CA HIS A 88 1.46 1.51 6.41
C HIS A 88 0.05 1.37 5.83
N TYR A 89 -0.10 0.94 4.57
CA TYR A 89 -1.42 0.71 4.00
C TYR A 89 -2.21 -0.36 4.78
N ILE A 90 -1.60 -1.53 5.02
CA ILE A 90 -2.25 -2.64 5.75
C ILE A 90 -2.69 -2.17 7.14
N LYS A 91 -1.81 -1.50 7.89
CA LYS A 91 -2.13 -0.96 9.22
C LYS A 91 -3.26 0.08 9.13
N GLY A 92 -3.20 0.99 8.16
CA GLY A 92 -4.27 1.97 7.92
C GLY A 92 -5.64 1.33 7.69
N ILE A 93 -5.70 0.24 6.90
CA ILE A 93 -6.94 -0.52 6.67
C ILE A 93 -7.42 -1.20 7.96
N LYS A 94 -6.53 -1.85 8.74
CA LYS A 94 -6.88 -2.45 10.04
C LYS A 94 -7.46 -1.40 11.01
N GLU A 95 -6.79 -0.27 11.16
CA GLU A 95 -7.23 0.81 12.05
C GLU A 95 -8.55 1.44 11.59
N TYR A 96 -8.75 1.57 10.27
CA TYR A 96 -9.96 2.13 9.71
C TYR A 96 -11.16 1.20 9.89
N PHE A 97 -11.01 -0.08 9.51
CA PHE A 97 -12.13 -1.01 9.34
C PHE A 97 -12.39 -1.91 10.54
N TYR A 98 -11.36 -2.23 11.32
CA TYR A 98 -11.47 -3.14 12.45
C TYR A 98 -11.45 -2.39 13.78
N TYR A 99 -10.44 -1.54 14.02
CA TYR A 99 -10.28 -0.85 15.32
C TYR A 99 -11.05 0.48 15.43
N ASN A 100 -11.52 1.04 14.31
CA ASN A 100 -12.21 2.33 14.25
C ASN A 100 -11.42 3.50 14.90
N ASN A 101 -10.08 3.47 14.80
CA ASN A 101 -9.20 4.48 15.38
C ASN A 101 -8.95 5.62 14.38
N ILE A 102 -9.59 6.76 14.62
CA ILE A 102 -9.57 7.90 13.68
C ILE A 102 -8.18 8.52 13.52
N THR A 103 -7.41 8.65 14.59
CA THR A 103 -6.11 9.32 14.52
C THR A 103 -5.08 8.44 13.83
N THR A 104 -5.00 7.17 14.22
CA THR A 104 -3.98 6.23 13.74
C THR A 104 -4.25 5.80 12.29
N ARG A 105 -5.52 5.61 11.89
CA ARG A 105 -5.85 5.22 10.50
C ARG A 105 -5.34 6.23 9.47
N LEU A 106 -5.45 7.52 9.77
CA LEU A 106 -5.14 8.59 8.82
C LEU A 106 -3.64 8.77 8.66
N HIS A 107 -2.93 8.72 9.77
CA HIS A 107 -1.47 8.77 9.77
C HIS A 107 -0.89 7.67 8.87
N HIS A 108 -1.34 6.42 9.03
CA HIS A 108 -0.81 5.32 8.22
C HIS A 108 -1.25 5.37 6.75
N LEU A 109 -2.49 5.75 6.45
CA LEU A 109 -2.91 5.92 5.05
C LEU A 109 -2.16 7.05 4.34
N HIS A 110 -1.86 8.14 5.05
CA HIS A 110 -1.03 9.24 4.56
C HIS A 110 0.39 8.76 4.23
N ALA A 111 1.06 8.11 5.18
CA ALA A 111 2.40 7.58 5.00
C ALA A 111 2.48 6.58 3.84
N ALA A 112 1.46 5.74 3.65
CA ALA A 112 1.37 4.83 2.51
C ALA A 112 1.29 5.59 1.17
N ALA A 113 0.48 6.64 1.10
CA ALA A 113 0.31 7.45 -0.11
C ALA A 113 1.57 8.29 -0.43
N GLU A 114 2.30 8.76 0.58
CA GLU A 114 3.59 9.44 0.42
C GLU A 114 4.69 8.50 -0.05
N GLY A 115 4.71 7.27 0.47
CA GLY A 115 5.58 6.19 0.00
C GLY A 115 5.24 5.65 -1.39
N SER A 116 4.47 6.40 -2.19
CA SER A 116 4.04 6.06 -3.55
C SER A 116 3.24 4.75 -3.65
N TYR A 117 2.71 4.25 -2.53
CA TYR A 117 1.76 3.15 -2.61
C TYR A 117 0.40 3.70 -3.01
N GLY A 118 0.11 3.64 -4.31
CA GLY A 118 -1.09 4.24 -4.90
C GLY A 118 -2.40 3.79 -4.26
N ASN A 119 -2.44 2.61 -3.61
CA ASN A 119 -3.63 2.13 -2.90
C ASN A 119 -3.85 2.83 -1.54
N GLY A 120 -2.80 3.47 -0.98
CA GLY A 120 -2.87 4.33 0.21
C GLY A 120 -3.65 5.63 -0.01
N ILE A 121 -4.07 5.90 -1.26
CA ILE A 121 -4.94 7.02 -1.66
C ILE A 121 -6.39 6.75 -1.22
N TYR A 122 -6.55 6.44 0.06
CA TYR A 122 -7.82 6.36 0.72
C TYR A 122 -8.00 7.63 1.54
N ARG A 123 -8.47 8.73 0.92
CA ARG A 123 -9.11 9.78 1.74
C ARG A 123 -10.08 10.70 1.00
N GLY A 124 -11.22 10.86 1.66
CA GLY A 124 -12.21 11.92 1.52
C GLY A 124 -12.61 12.51 2.88
N GLU A 125 -11.65 12.68 3.79
CA GLU A 125 -11.81 13.51 4.99
C GLU A 125 -10.72 14.59 4.91
N ASN A 126 -11.09 15.88 4.99
CA ASN A 126 -10.22 17.06 4.92
C ASN A 126 -9.82 17.59 3.52
N GLY A 127 -10.54 17.25 2.44
CA GLY A 127 -10.36 17.90 1.13
C GLY A 127 -9.09 17.56 0.34
N GLN A 128 -8.08 16.93 0.97
CA GLN A 128 -6.83 16.50 0.33
C GLN A 128 -6.99 15.34 -0.68
N GLY A 129 -8.18 14.74 -0.77
CA GLY A 129 -8.45 13.61 -1.67
C GLY A 129 -8.20 13.93 -3.14
N GLN A 130 -8.44 15.17 -3.56
CA GLN A 130 -8.16 15.60 -4.94
C GLN A 130 -6.65 15.61 -5.22
N THR A 131 -5.85 16.15 -4.31
CA THR A 131 -4.37 16.16 -4.40
C THR A 131 -3.80 14.75 -4.55
N TYR A 132 -4.33 13.79 -3.79
CA TYR A 132 -3.90 12.40 -3.92
C TYR A 132 -4.35 11.75 -5.22
N LEU A 133 -5.57 12.02 -5.67
CA LEU A 133 -6.02 11.57 -6.98
C LEU A 133 -5.17 12.17 -8.11
N ASP A 134 -4.69 13.41 -7.95
CA ASP A 134 -3.78 14.04 -8.91
C ASP A 134 -2.40 13.38 -8.96
N LYS A 135 -1.90 12.84 -7.83
CA LYS A 135 -0.67 12.01 -7.82
C LYS A 135 -0.79 10.77 -8.72
N LEU A 136 -2.00 10.32 -9.05
CA LEU A 136 -2.22 9.21 -9.98
C LEU A 136 -2.13 9.62 -11.46
N ALA A 137 -1.82 10.89 -11.75
CA ALA A 137 -1.64 11.39 -13.12
C ALA A 137 -2.86 11.09 -14.00
N TRP A 138 -4.08 11.22 -13.44
CA TRP A 138 -5.31 10.82 -14.12
C TRP A 138 -5.62 11.66 -15.36
N LYS A 139 -5.09 12.89 -15.42
CA LYS A 139 -5.19 13.79 -16.58
C LYS A 139 -4.43 13.23 -17.78
N GLN A 140 -3.31 12.53 -17.55
CA GLN A 140 -2.56 11.82 -18.58
C GLN A 140 -3.16 10.44 -18.86
N SER A 141 -3.46 9.68 -17.80
CA SER A 141 -4.05 8.35 -17.94
C SER A 141 -4.89 7.94 -16.73
N LYS A 142 -6.14 7.55 -16.99
CA LYS A 142 -7.08 7.09 -15.97
C LYS A 142 -6.79 5.66 -15.51
N SER A 143 -5.96 4.90 -16.24
CA SER A 143 -5.71 3.49 -15.98
C SER A 143 -5.04 3.22 -14.63
N LYS A 144 -4.13 4.11 -14.19
CA LYS A 144 -3.48 4.01 -12.88
C LYS A 144 -4.50 4.14 -11.74
N ALA A 145 -5.40 5.10 -11.86
CA ALA A 145 -6.48 5.28 -10.89
C ALA A 145 -7.48 4.12 -10.91
N ASP A 146 -7.79 3.57 -12.08
CA ASP A 146 -8.64 2.37 -12.19
C ASP A 146 -7.97 1.13 -11.59
N GLN A 147 -6.66 0.96 -11.78
CA GLN A 147 -5.90 -0.11 -11.15
C GLN A 147 -5.86 0.04 -9.63
N CYS A 148 -5.59 1.25 -9.13
CA CYS A 148 -5.66 1.57 -7.71
C CYS A 148 -7.04 1.20 -7.15
N TRP A 149 -8.11 1.60 -7.84
CA TRP A 149 -9.47 1.30 -7.41
C TRP A 149 -9.78 -0.19 -7.40
N ARG A 150 -9.34 -0.94 -8.40
CA ARG A 150 -9.45 -2.41 -8.42
C ARG A 150 -8.73 -3.06 -7.25
N ASN A 151 -7.55 -2.56 -6.88
CA ASN A 151 -6.81 -3.08 -5.74
C ASN A 151 -7.53 -2.78 -4.42
N ILE A 152 -7.98 -1.54 -4.21
CA ILE A 152 -8.72 -1.15 -3.00
C ILE A 152 -9.98 -2.01 -2.84
N LYS A 153 -10.76 -2.21 -3.91
CA LYS A 153 -11.94 -3.09 -3.86
C LYS A 153 -11.60 -4.52 -3.43
N ARG A 154 -10.48 -5.07 -3.92
CA ARG A 154 -10.01 -6.40 -3.52
C ARG A 154 -9.62 -6.42 -2.04
N SER A 155 -8.86 -5.42 -1.58
CA SER A 155 -8.45 -5.26 -0.18
C SER A 155 -9.63 -5.13 0.80
N LEU A 156 -10.76 -4.58 0.33
CA LEU A 156 -11.98 -4.40 1.11
C LEU A 156 -13.04 -5.48 0.86
N HIS A 157 -12.72 -6.50 0.06
CA HIS A 157 -13.67 -7.56 -0.23
C HIS A 157 -14.08 -8.28 1.06
N GLY A 158 -15.40 -8.35 1.33
CA GLY A 158 -15.95 -8.94 2.55
C GLY A 158 -15.88 -8.04 3.80
N VAL A 159 -15.38 -6.81 3.67
CA VAL A 159 -15.33 -5.83 4.78
C VAL A 159 -16.59 -4.96 4.75
N ARG A 160 -17.30 -4.86 5.89
CA ARG A 160 -18.43 -3.94 6.02
C ARG A 160 -17.93 -2.51 6.14
N VAL A 161 -17.84 -1.80 5.01
CA VAL A 161 -17.40 -0.40 4.97
C VAL A 161 -18.53 0.50 5.48
N LYS A 162 -18.30 1.27 6.55
CA LYS A 162 -19.27 2.24 7.06
C LYS A 162 -19.24 3.52 6.22
N ARG A 163 -20.41 3.95 5.72
CA ARG A 163 -20.56 5.23 5.02
C ARG A 163 -20.65 6.37 6.04
N LEU A 164 -19.56 7.12 6.19
CA LEU A 164 -19.49 8.28 7.08
C LEU A 164 -20.25 9.49 6.51
N ALA A 165 -20.74 10.36 7.40
CA ALA A 165 -21.49 11.56 7.04
C ALA A 165 -20.65 12.55 6.21
N CYS A 166 -19.35 12.68 6.54
CA CYS A 166 -18.40 13.50 5.80
C CYS A 166 -18.36 13.14 4.30
N TYR A 167 -18.44 11.85 3.96
CA TYR A 167 -18.45 11.41 2.57
C TYR A 167 -19.70 11.84 1.81
N LYS A 168 -20.87 11.83 2.49
CA LYS A 168 -22.12 12.33 1.90
C LYS A 168 -22.05 13.83 1.64
N ILE A 169 -21.48 14.59 2.57
CA ILE A 169 -21.29 16.05 2.45
C ILE A 169 -20.35 16.36 1.28
N SER A 170 -19.15 15.75 1.27
CA SER A 170 -18.18 15.97 0.20
C SER A 170 -18.73 15.54 -1.17
N LEU A 171 -19.53 14.46 -1.23
CA LEU A 171 -20.19 14.04 -2.46
C LEU A 171 -21.23 15.06 -2.95
N ARG A 172 -22.03 15.63 -2.04
CA ARG A 172 -22.99 16.70 -2.39
C ARG A 172 -22.28 17.92 -2.94
N ASN A 173 -21.19 18.34 -2.29
CA ASN A 173 -20.39 19.49 -2.72
C ASN A 173 -19.78 19.24 -4.11
N ALA A 174 -19.19 18.05 -4.32
CA ALA A 174 -18.64 17.67 -5.61
C ALA A 174 -19.72 17.52 -6.71
N LYS A 175 -20.96 17.19 -6.34
CA LYS A 175 -22.09 17.11 -7.30
C LYS A 175 -22.50 18.49 -7.80
N ALA A 176 -22.45 19.50 -6.94
CA ALA A 176 -22.89 20.86 -7.24
C ALA A 176 -22.06 21.52 -8.35
N THR A 177 -20.80 21.10 -8.52
CA THR A 177 -19.85 21.70 -9.47
C THR A 177 -19.86 21.04 -10.87
N ILE A 178 -20.72 20.04 -11.11
CA ILE A 178 -20.69 19.24 -12.35
C ILE A 178 -21.70 19.75 -13.37
N MET A 179 -21.16 20.09 -14.54
CA MET A 179 -21.90 20.53 -15.73
C MET A 179 -22.03 19.47 -16.84
N CYS A 180 -21.46 18.27 -16.67
CA CYS A 180 -21.51 17.21 -17.67
C CYS A 180 -22.39 16.02 -17.23
N ASN A 181 -22.58 15.04 -18.13
CA ASN A 181 -23.44 13.88 -17.86
C ASN A 181 -22.98 13.11 -16.60
N ARG A 182 -23.85 13.09 -15.60
CA ARG A 182 -23.60 12.48 -14.28
C ARG A 182 -23.82 10.97 -14.27
N ARG A 183 -24.67 10.45 -15.17
CA ARG A 183 -25.06 9.02 -15.21
C ARG A 183 -24.07 8.16 -15.97
N ASP A 184 -23.39 8.75 -16.94
CA ASP A 184 -22.34 8.09 -17.70
C ASP A 184 -21.10 7.89 -16.82
N MET A 185 -20.94 6.71 -16.21
CA MET A 185 -19.82 6.43 -15.30
C MET A 185 -18.52 6.05 -16.02
N GLU A 186 -18.57 5.83 -17.32
CA GLU A 186 -17.43 5.45 -18.15
C GLU A 186 -16.68 6.69 -18.62
N ASN A 187 -17.40 7.69 -19.11
CA ASN A 187 -16.83 8.95 -19.57
C ASN A 187 -16.53 9.90 -18.41
N ARG A 188 -15.28 9.89 -17.96
CA ARG A 188 -14.78 10.79 -16.91
C ARG A 188 -13.99 11.94 -17.51
N CYS A 189 -14.60 13.12 -17.62
CA CYS A 189 -13.93 14.35 -18.05
C CYS A 189 -13.39 15.13 -16.84
N GLN A 190 -12.67 16.23 -17.10
CA GLN A 190 -12.04 17.01 -16.02
C GLN A 190 -13.04 17.59 -15.02
N HIS A 191 -14.25 17.93 -15.48
CA HIS A 191 -15.30 18.51 -14.64
C HIS A 191 -16.02 17.51 -13.72
N CYS A 192 -15.97 16.20 -14.01
CA CYS A 192 -16.68 15.19 -13.20
C CYS A 192 -15.79 14.09 -12.64
N TYR A 193 -14.48 14.09 -12.94
CA TYR A 193 -13.59 13.01 -12.54
C TYR A 193 -13.65 12.75 -11.04
N TYR A 194 -13.40 13.76 -10.20
CA TYR A 194 -13.38 13.59 -8.74
C TYR A 194 -14.75 13.14 -8.20
N TYR A 195 -15.84 13.72 -8.69
CA TYR A 195 -17.18 13.27 -8.31
C TYR A 195 -17.43 11.81 -8.66
N LYS A 196 -17.11 11.38 -9.88
CA LYS A 196 -17.34 10.00 -10.31
C LYS A 196 -16.45 9.02 -9.52
N GLN A 197 -15.25 9.43 -9.12
CA GLN A 197 -14.42 8.64 -8.18
C GLN A 197 -15.06 8.57 -6.79
N MET A 198 -15.62 9.68 -6.29
CA MET A 198 -16.34 9.69 -5.02
C MET A 198 -17.61 8.86 -5.05
N VAL A 199 -18.36 8.85 -6.15
CA VAL A 199 -19.53 7.97 -6.33
C VAL A 199 -19.10 6.52 -6.24
N LYS A 200 -18.03 6.15 -6.96
CA LYS A 200 -17.46 4.80 -6.87
C LYS A 200 -17.10 4.45 -5.42
N PHE A 201 -16.54 5.39 -4.66
CA PHE A 201 -16.19 5.18 -3.26
C PHE A 201 -17.39 5.05 -2.31
N VAL A 202 -18.37 5.96 -2.42
CA VAL A 202 -19.52 6.03 -1.52
C VAL A 202 -20.49 4.86 -1.74
N PHE A 203 -20.63 4.39 -2.99
CA PHE A 203 -21.67 3.45 -3.41
C PHE A 203 -21.16 2.09 -3.89
N ILE A 204 -19.85 1.85 -3.95
CA ILE A 204 -19.29 0.49 -4.17
C ILE A 204 -18.78 -0.13 -2.86
N MET A 205 -19.33 0.36 -1.74
CA MET A 205 -19.59 -0.46 -0.56
C MET A 205 -20.94 -1.12 -0.71
#